data_AF-A0ABD3QA21-F1
#
_entry.id   AF-A0ABD3QA21-F1
#
_cell.length_a   1.000
_cell.length_b   1.000
_cell.length_c   1.000
_cell.angle_alpha   90.00
_cell.angle_beta   90.00
_cell.angle_gamma   90.00
#
_symmetry.space_group_name_H-M   'P 1'
#
loop_
_entity.id
_entity.type
_entity.pdbx_description
1 polymer ?
#
loop_
_entity_poly.entity_id
_entity_poly.type
_entity_poly.pdbx_seq_one_letter_code
_entity_poly.pdbx_strand_id
1 'polypeptide(L)'
;MVEKANSSKYKLAIIAALVASASAFAPVTQITRTSAINQELGKGGMADTRDPEPYVDEDPRKSISAAPSFEEYLKQRQAEGK
;
A
#
# COMPACT_ATOMS: atom_id res chain seq x y z
N MET A 1 52.65 8.66 -35.40
CA MET A 1 51.44 7.80 -35.42
C MET A 1 50.81 7.57 -34.04
N VAL A 2 51.33 8.16 -32.95
CA VAL A 2 50.88 7.88 -31.56
C VAL A 2 49.68 8.74 -31.12
N GLU A 3 49.57 9.97 -31.64
CA GLU A 3 48.58 10.96 -31.18
C GLU A 3 47.13 10.59 -31.55
N LYS A 4 46.92 10.03 -32.75
CA LYS A 4 45.60 9.63 -33.25
C LYS A 4 45.00 8.46 -32.46
N ALA A 5 45.85 7.57 -31.96
CA ALA A 5 45.43 6.45 -31.12
C ALA A 5 44.90 6.91 -29.75
N ASN A 6 45.47 7.97 -29.18
CA ASN A 6 45.06 8.45 -27.87
C ASN A 6 43.75 9.25 -27.92
N SER A 7 43.54 10.08 -28.95
CA SER A 7 42.25 10.77 -29.16
C SER A 7 41.07 9.79 -29.28
N SER A 8 41.28 8.65 -29.95
CA SER A 8 40.26 7.61 -30.07
C SER A 8 39.95 6.93 -28.72
N LYS A 9 40.98 6.67 -27.89
CA LYS A 9 40.80 6.11 -26.54
C LYS A 9 40.02 7.05 -25.62
N TYR A 10 40.31 8.36 -25.65
CA TYR A 10 39.58 9.33 -24.83
C TYR A 10 38.11 9.48 -25.26
N LYS A 11 37.81 9.43 -26.56
CA LYS A 11 36.43 9.42 -27.06
C LYS A 11 35.65 8.19 -26.59
N LEU A 12 36.26 7.01 -26.65
CA LEU A 12 35.66 5.78 -26.14
C LEU A 12 35.42 5.84 -24.62
N ALA A 13 36.37 6.41 -23.86
CA ALA A 13 36.22 6.59 -22.42
C ALA A 13 35.06 7.54 -22.06
N ILE A 14 34.87 8.63 -22.82
CA ILE A 14 33.76 9.58 -22.60
C ILE A 14 32.41 8.91 -22.87
N ILE A 15 32.29 8.13 -23.94
CA ILE A 15 31.03 7.43 -24.26
C ILE A 15 30.70 6.37 -23.19
N ALA A 16 31.70 5.61 -22.75
CA ALA A 16 31.50 4.62 -21.68
C ALA A 16 31.05 5.28 -20.37
N ALA A 17 31.64 6.41 -20.00
CA ALA A 17 31.24 7.17 -18.82
C ALA A 17 29.80 7.72 -18.91
N LEU A 18 29.37 8.16 -20.10
CA LEU A 18 28.02 8.67 -20.34
C LEU A 18 26.95 7.56 -20.29
N VAL A 19 27.23 6.38 -20.81
CA VAL A 19 26.31 5.24 -20.77
C VAL A 19 26.19 4.66 -19.36
N ALA A 20 27.30 4.60 -18.61
CA ALA A 20 27.31 4.15 -17.23
C ALA A 20 26.54 5.09 -16.27
N SER A 21 26.56 6.41 -16.53
CA SER A 21 25.77 7.36 -15.73
C SER A 21 24.27 7.30 -16.05
N ALA A 22 23.89 6.99 -17.30
CA ALA A 22 22.49 6.87 -17.69
C ALA A 22 21.80 5.60 -17.11
N SER A 23 22.55 4.50 -16.94
CA SER A 23 21.98 3.25 -16.40
C SER A 23 21.77 3.24 -14.89
N ALA A 24 22.43 4.13 -14.14
CA ALA A 24 22.27 4.26 -12.69
C ALA A 24 20.88 4.82 -12.27
N PHE A 25 20.20 5.53 -13.18
CA PHE A 25 18.87 6.09 -12.95
C PHE A 25 17.75 5.37 -13.72
N ALA A 26 18.08 4.29 -14.43
CA ALA A 26 17.06 3.47 -15.05
C ALA A 26 16.28 2.70 -13.96
N PRO A 27 14.94 2.65 -14.04
CA PRO A 27 14.16 1.88 -13.08
C PRO A 27 14.54 0.40 -13.21
N VAL A 28 15.18 -0.14 -12.18
CA VAL A 28 15.44 -1.58 -12.09
C VAL A 28 14.10 -2.27 -11.82
N THR A 29 13.63 -3.07 -12.78
CA THR A 29 12.41 -3.86 -12.63
C THR A 29 12.72 -5.08 -11.75
N GLN A 30 12.77 -4.86 -10.44
CA GLN A 30 12.84 -5.94 -9.45
C GLN A 30 11.46 -6.61 -9.34
N ILE A 31 11.18 -7.56 -10.22
CA ILE A 31 10.01 -8.44 -10.07
C ILE A 31 10.34 -9.47 -8.99
N THR A 32 10.14 -9.10 -7.73
CA THR A 32 10.18 -10.06 -6.62
C THR A 32 8.88 -10.85 -6.62
N ARG A 33 8.91 -12.09 -7.11
CA ARG A 33 7.78 -13.02 -6.97
C ARG A 33 7.77 -13.55 -5.54
N THR A 34 6.95 -12.96 -4.68
CA THR A 34 6.69 -13.49 -3.33
C THR A 34 5.65 -14.59 -3.42
N SER A 35 6.02 -15.82 -3.08
CA SER A 35 5.08 -16.93 -2.89
C SER A 35 4.40 -16.78 -1.52
N ALA A 36 3.42 -15.87 -1.42
CA ALA A 36 2.54 -15.76 -0.25
C ALA A 36 1.49 -16.87 -0.31
N ILE A 37 1.89 -18.10 0.04
CA ILE A 37 1.01 -19.28 0.04
C ILE A 37 0.45 -19.63 1.43
N ASN A 38 0.77 -18.85 2.47
CA ASN A 38 0.23 -19.03 3.83
C ASN A 38 0.15 -17.68 4.57
N GLN A 39 -0.76 -16.80 4.15
CA GLN A 39 -1.07 -15.61 4.91
C GLN A 39 -2.22 -15.92 5.87
N GLU A 40 -1.92 -16.01 7.16
CA GLU A 40 -2.93 -16.03 8.21
C GLU A 40 -3.89 -14.85 7.99
N LEU A 41 -5.19 -15.13 8.07
CA LEU A 41 -6.24 -14.12 7.92
C LEU A 41 -5.96 -12.96 8.89
N GLY A 42 -5.70 -11.77 8.36
CA GLY A 42 -5.42 -10.57 9.17
C GLY A 42 -3.97 -10.07 9.20
N LYS A 43 -3.00 -10.73 8.54
CA LYS A 43 -1.60 -10.26 8.50
C LYS A 43 -1.16 -9.47 7.26
N GLY A 44 -2.09 -9.06 6.42
CA GLY A 44 -1.80 -8.11 5.34
C GLY A 44 -2.69 -8.30 4.12
N GLY A 45 -3.43 -7.25 3.77
CA GLY A 45 -4.24 -7.21 2.55
C GLY A 45 -5.61 -7.83 2.73
N MET A 46 -6.53 -7.04 3.29
CA MET A 46 -7.98 -7.23 3.20
C MET A 46 -8.53 -8.56 3.76
N ALA A 47 -8.60 -8.69 5.09
CA ALA A 47 -9.74 -9.43 5.64
C ALA A 47 -11.00 -8.61 5.29
N ASP A 48 -12.08 -9.26 4.83
CA ASP A 48 -13.33 -8.56 4.52
C ASP A 48 -13.97 -8.08 5.83
N THR A 49 -13.54 -6.91 6.32
CA THR A 49 -14.02 -6.28 7.55
C THR A 49 -15.34 -5.54 7.33
N ARG A 50 -16.07 -5.85 6.25
CA ARG A 50 -17.28 -5.11 5.88
C ARG A 50 -18.46 -5.39 6.79
N ASP A 51 -18.49 -6.58 7.39
CA ASP A 51 -19.48 -6.97 8.40
C ASP A 51 -18.76 -7.59 9.61
N PRO A 52 -18.21 -6.76 10.52
CA PRO A 52 -17.67 -7.28 11.76
C PRO A 52 -18.83 -7.80 12.64
N GLU A 53 -18.74 -9.05 13.08
CA GLU A 53 -19.63 -9.59 14.11
C GLU A 53 -19.55 -8.71 15.37
N PRO A 54 -20.68 -8.40 16.03
CA PRO A 54 -20.69 -7.57 17.23
C PRO A 54 -19.94 -8.28 18.36
N TYR A 55 -18.89 -7.65 18.87
CA TYR A 55 -18.14 -8.13 20.03
C TYR A 55 -18.83 -7.69 21.32
N VAL A 56 -19.18 -8.66 22.17
CA VAL A 56 -19.77 -8.44 23.49
C VAL A 56 -18.78 -8.90 24.56
N ASP A 57 -18.37 -7.97 25.41
CA ASP A 57 -17.46 -8.21 26.54
C ASP A 57 -18.25 -8.37 27.85
N GLU A 58 -17.66 -9.01 28.87
CA GLU A 58 -18.29 -9.11 30.19
C GLU A 58 -18.33 -7.75 30.91
N ASP A 59 -17.37 -6.86 30.64
CA ASP A 59 -17.42 -5.47 31.11
C ASP A 59 -18.18 -4.60 30.08
N PRO A 60 -19.38 -4.06 30.42
CA PRO A 60 -20.17 -3.24 29.50
C PRO A 60 -19.46 -1.98 29.00
N ARG A 61 -18.40 -1.54 29.69
CA ARG A 61 -17.57 -0.39 29.29
C ARG A 61 -16.62 -0.71 28.14
N LYS A 62 -16.48 -1.99 27.78
CA LYS A 62 -15.59 -2.50 26.73
C LYS A 62 -16.34 -2.92 25.46
N SER A 63 -17.66 -3.05 25.52
CA SER A 63 -18.52 -3.25 24.36
C SER A 63 -19.10 -1.93 23.84
N ILE A 64 -19.18 -1.76 22.51
CA ILE A 64 -19.95 -0.65 21.91
C ILE A 64 -21.41 -1.09 21.80
N SER A 65 -22.34 -0.30 22.34
CA SER A 65 -23.77 -0.58 22.15
C SER A 65 -24.17 -0.27 20.71
N ALA A 66 -24.99 -1.14 20.09
CA ALA A 66 -25.58 -0.85 18.80
C ALA A 66 -26.43 0.43 18.89
N ALA A 67 -26.23 1.35 17.95
CA ALA A 67 -27.10 2.52 17.85
C ALA A 67 -28.50 2.09 17.37
N PRO A 68 -29.57 2.78 17.81
CA PRO A 68 -30.89 2.58 17.22
C PRO A 68 -30.85 2.86 15.73
N SER A 69 -31.71 2.18 14.97
CA SER A 69 -31.79 2.38 13.53
C SER A 69 -32.22 3.82 13.21
N PHE A 70 -31.83 4.32 12.03
CA PHE A 70 -32.23 5.66 11.59
C PHE A 70 -33.75 5.84 11.55
N GLU A 71 -34.49 4.77 11.24
CA GLU A 71 -35.96 4.77 11.25
C GLU A 71 -36.54 4.98 12.66
N GLU A 72 -35.99 4.30 13.66
CA GLU A 72 -36.39 4.48 15.06
C GLU A 72 -36.08 5.90 15.56
N TYR A 73 -34.94 6.47 15.16
CA TYR A 73 -34.59 7.86 15.46
C TYR A 73 -35.62 8.84 14.87
N LEU A 74 -36.06 8.64 13.63
CA LEU A 74 -37.11 9.49 13.02
C LEU A 74 -38.45 9.35 13.74
N LYS A 75 -38.82 8.12 14.15
CA LYS A 75 -40.06 7.88 14.89
C LYS A 75 -40.04 8.56 16.27
N GLN A 76 -38.91 8.55 16.97
CA GLN A 76 -38.72 9.29 18.23
C GLN A 76 -38.85 10.80 18.02
N ARG A 77 -38.18 11.36 17.00
CA ARG A 77 -38.30 12.77 16.61
C ARG A 77 -39.75 13.19 16.31
N GLN A 78 -40.51 12.33 15.64
CA GLN A 78 -41.92 12.59 15.35
C GLN A 78 -42.81 12.50 16.59
N ALA A 79 -42.49 11.62 17.53
CA ALA A 79 -43.23 11.47 18.79
C ALA A 79 -42.93 12.61 19.78
N GLU A 80 -41.71 13.14 19.81
CA GLU A 80 -41.29 14.29 20.63
C GLU A 80 -41.85 15.63 20.13
N GLY A 81 -42.23 15.70 18.85
CA GLY A 81 -42.81 16.90 18.23
C GLY A 81 -44.33 17.05 18.41
N LYS A 82 -44.95 16.28 19.32
CA LYS A 82 -46.37 16.37 19.66
C LYS A 82 -46.60 16.98 21.04
#